data_AF-A0A929UPG6-F1
#
_entry.id   AF-A0A929UPG6-F1
#
_cell.length_a   1.000
_cell.length_b   1.000
_cell.length_c   1.000
_cell.angle_alpha   90.00
_cell.angle_beta   90.00
_cell.angle_gamma   90.00
#
_symmetry.space_group_name_H-M   'P 1'
#
loop_
_entity.id
_entity.type
_entity.pdbx_description
1 polymer ?
#
loop_
_entity_poly.entity_id
_entity_poly.type
_entity_poly.pdbx_seq_one_letter_code
_entity_poly.pdbx_strand_id
1 'polypeptide(L)'
;YGEEGIMHGFNSLMLKDENGDPAPVYSVASGLDYPSSGPEHAFLHDIGRVQYDTVNDEETIDAFFTLSRMEGIIPAIESSHAIAYGMKLARTMHRGAILMNLSGRGDKDMDYILEKFGVRE
;
A
#
# COMPACT_ATOMS: atom_id res chain seq x y z
N TYR A 1 11.21 -7.36 -0.40
CA TYR A 1 11.15 -8.23 -1.59
C TYR A 1 11.84 -7.54 -2.74
N GLY A 2 12.19 -8.29 -3.78
CA GLY A 2 12.86 -7.75 -4.96
C GLY A 2 14.37 -7.73 -4.84
N GLU A 3 14.99 -7.40 -5.96
CA GLU A 3 16.45 -7.36 -6.14
C GLU A 3 16.83 -6.07 -6.86
N GLU A 4 18.10 -5.68 -6.77
CA GLU A 4 18.62 -4.50 -7.46
C GLU A 4 18.38 -4.60 -8.98
N GLY A 5 17.76 -3.59 -9.59
CA GLY A 5 17.42 -3.56 -11.01
C GLY A 5 17.26 -2.15 -11.56
N ILE A 6 17.46 -2.01 -12.87
CA ILE A 6 17.32 -0.74 -13.58
C ILE A 6 15.98 -0.72 -14.31
N MET A 7 15.12 0.22 -13.95
CA MET A 7 13.80 0.43 -14.58
C MET A 7 13.50 1.92 -14.64
N HIS A 8 12.83 2.37 -15.70
CA HIS A 8 12.33 3.75 -15.84
C HIS A 8 13.39 4.84 -15.54
N GLY A 9 14.67 4.55 -15.83
CA GLY A 9 15.77 5.52 -15.72
C GLY A 9 16.46 5.59 -14.34
N PHE A 10 16.16 4.69 -13.40
CA PHE A 10 16.85 4.63 -12.11
C PHE A 10 17.22 3.19 -11.72
N ASN A 11 18.22 3.05 -10.85
CA ASN A 11 18.61 1.78 -10.22
C ASN A 11 18.00 1.72 -8.81
N SER A 12 17.25 0.67 -8.50
CA SER A 12 16.57 0.48 -7.20
C SER A 12 16.15 -0.98 -6.99
N LEU A 13 15.37 -1.26 -5.94
CA LEU A 13 14.72 -2.55 -5.73
C LEU A 13 13.56 -2.75 -6.72
N MET A 14 13.60 -3.87 -7.44
CA MET A 14 12.65 -4.26 -8.46
C MET A 14 12.29 -5.75 -8.34
N LEU A 15 11.02 -6.09 -8.59
CA LEU A 15 10.59 -7.47 -8.80
C LEU A 15 10.94 -7.90 -10.23
N LYS A 16 11.63 -9.02 -10.35
CA LYS A 16 12.13 -9.55 -11.62
C LYS A 16 11.47 -10.86 -11.98
N ASP A 17 11.24 -11.08 -13.26
CA ASP A 17 10.91 -12.40 -13.80
C ASP A 17 12.16 -13.28 -13.96
N GLU A 18 11.98 -14.47 -14.52
CA GLU A 18 13.08 -15.43 -14.74
C GLU A 18 14.17 -14.93 -15.70
N ASN A 19 13.87 -13.95 -16.55
CA ASN A 19 14.81 -13.35 -17.50
C ASN A 19 15.53 -12.13 -16.92
N GLY A 20 15.12 -11.66 -15.74
CA GLY A 20 15.62 -10.43 -15.12
C GLY A 20 14.88 -9.17 -15.55
N ASP A 21 13.81 -9.29 -16.33
CA ASP A 21 12.94 -8.19 -16.74
C ASP A 21 11.92 -7.86 -15.63
N PRO A 22 11.27 -6.67 -15.64
CA PRO A 22 10.26 -6.34 -14.64
C PRO A 22 9.13 -7.37 -14.59
N ALA A 23 8.92 -7.99 -13.42
CA ALA A 23 7.88 -8.98 -13.22
C ALA A 23 6.48 -8.37 -13.34
N PRO A 24 5.47 -9.15 -13.80
CA PRO A 24 4.08 -8.74 -13.65
C PRO A 24 3.73 -8.61 -12.17
N VAL A 25 3.02 -7.54 -11.83
CA VAL A 25 2.54 -7.24 -10.48
C VAL A 25 1.03 -7.10 -10.46
N TYR A 26 0.48 -7.12 -9.26
CA TYR A 26 -0.94 -6.91 -9.02
C TYR A 26 -1.16 -6.28 -7.64
N SER A 27 -2.08 -5.33 -7.59
CA SER A 27 -2.68 -4.81 -6.35
C SER A 27 -4.13 -4.40 -6.64
N VAL A 28 -5.01 -4.52 -5.65
CA VAL A 28 -6.35 -3.91 -5.72
C VAL A 28 -6.28 -2.38 -5.90
N ALA A 29 -5.19 -1.75 -5.45
CA ALA A 29 -4.93 -0.33 -5.66
C ALA A 29 -4.05 -0.11 -6.90
N SER A 30 -4.64 0.43 -7.96
CA SER A 30 -3.91 0.69 -9.20
C SER A 30 -2.71 1.63 -9.03
N GLY A 31 -2.74 2.54 -8.06
CA GLY A 31 -1.60 3.41 -7.74
C GLY A 31 -0.42 2.71 -7.05
N LEU A 32 -0.59 1.47 -6.57
CA LEU A 32 0.47 0.66 -5.96
C LEU A 32 0.88 -0.54 -6.84
N ASP A 33 0.24 -0.70 -8.00
CA ASP A 33 0.53 -1.77 -8.95
C ASP A 33 1.77 -1.45 -9.79
N TYR A 34 2.94 -1.47 -9.13
CA TYR A 34 4.22 -1.07 -9.72
C TYR A 34 5.36 -2.00 -9.26
N PRO A 35 6.17 -2.58 -10.18
CA PRO A 35 7.14 -3.62 -9.85
C PRO A 35 8.46 -3.09 -9.27
N SER A 36 8.59 -1.79 -9.02
CA SER A 36 9.82 -1.18 -8.50
C SER A 36 9.50 -0.16 -7.40
N SER A 37 10.53 0.40 -6.78
CA SER A 37 10.41 1.42 -5.74
C SER A 37 11.40 2.55 -5.99
N GLY A 38 11.11 3.77 -5.51
CA GLY A 38 12.02 4.89 -5.68
C GLY A 38 13.39 4.62 -5.02
N PRO A 39 14.51 5.09 -5.61
CA PRO A 39 15.85 4.77 -5.13
C PRO A 39 16.13 5.31 -3.72
N GLU A 40 15.48 6.41 -3.31
CA GLU A 40 15.58 6.92 -1.94
C GLU A 40 14.92 5.95 -0.94
N HIS A 41 13.82 5.30 -1.31
CA HIS A 41 13.17 4.30 -0.48
C HIS A 41 14.04 3.06 -0.30
N ALA A 42 14.68 2.59 -1.38
CA ALA A 42 15.65 1.51 -1.33
C ALA A 42 16.85 1.86 -0.44
N PHE A 43 17.44 3.04 -0.62
CA PHE A 43 18.54 3.50 0.23
C PHE A 43 18.16 3.55 1.73
N LEU A 44 17.00 4.11 2.06
CA LEU A 44 16.51 4.19 3.44
C LEU A 44 16.21 2.82 4.04
N HIS A 45 15.81 1.85 3.22
CA HIS A 45 15.68 0.44 3.61
C HIS A 45 17.05 -0.16 3.96
N ASP A 46 18.02 -0.01 3.06
CA ASP A 46 19.34 -0.64 3.16
C ASP A 46 20.11 -0.19 4.40
N ILE A 47 19.98 1.09 4.79
CA ILE A 47 20.61 1.61 6.02
C ILE A 47 19.78 1.31 7.29
N GLY A 48 18.66 0.60 7.17
CA GLY A 48 17.78 0.22 8.27
C GLY A 48 16.94 1.37 8.85
N ARG A 49 16.86 2.51 8.17
CA ARG A 49 16.16 3.72 8.66
C ARG A 49 14.65 3.62 8.49
N VAL A 50 14.19 2.93 7.44
CA VAL A 50 12.77 2.69 7.16
C VAL A 50 12.53 1.19 7.05
N GLN A 51 11.44 0.74 7.69
CA GLN A 51 10.95 -0.62 7.59
C GLN A 51 9.76 -0.64 6.64
N TYR A 52 9.76 -1.59 5.70
CA TYR A 52 8.68 -1.79 4.75
C TYR A 52 7.96 -3.09 5.11
N ASP A 53 6.65 -3.02 5.15
CA ASP A 53 5.77 -4.15 5.43
C ASP A 53 4.72 -4.25 4.33
N THR A 54 3.96 -5.33 4.34
CA THR A 54 2.91 -5.58 3.35
C THR A 54 1.56 -5.74 4.03
N VAL A 55 0.54 -5.37 3.28
CA VAL A 55 -0.87 -5.65 3.56
C VAL A 55 -1.48 -6.20 2.29
N ASN A 56 -2.39 -7.15 2.45
CA ASN A 56 -3.09 -7.74 1.30
C ASN A 56 -4.34 -6.95 0.94
N ASP A 57 -4.97 -7.32 -0.18
CA ASP A 57 -6.16 -6.65 -0.70
C ASP A 57 -7.35 -6.75 0.28
N GLU A 58 -7.53 -7.88 0.97
CA GLU A 58 -8.62 -8.06 1.93
C GLU A 58 -8.48 -7.10 3.12
N GLU A 59 -7.29 -7.06 3.73
CA GLU A 59 -6.95 -6.13 4.82
C GLU A 59 -7.15 -4.66 4.40
N THR A 60 -6.78 -4.35 3.15
CA THR A 60 -6.93 -3.01 2.58
C THR A 60 -8.40 -2.61 2.44
N ILE A 61 -9.24 -3.49 1.88
CA ILE A 61 -10.66 -3.19 1.68
C ILE A 61 -11.38 -3.12 3.03
N ASP A 62 -11.02 -3.97 3.99
CA ASP A 62 -11.54 -3.87 5.35
C ASP A 62 -11.21 -2.51 6.00
N ALA A 63 -9.98 -2.02 5.82
CA ALA A 63 -9.56 -0.72 6.33
C ALA A 63 -10.28 0.45 5.64
N PHE A 64 -10.49 0.36 4.31
CA PHE A 64 -11.29 1.33 3.54
C PHE A 64 -12.68 1.50 4.17
N PHE A 65 -13.39 0.38 4.38
CA PHE A 65 -14.74 0.42 4.96
C PHE A 65 -14.73 0.83 6.42
N THR A 66 -13.73 0.41 7.19
CA THR A 66 -13.60 0.78 8.61
C THR A 66 -13.47 2.29 8.75
N LEU A 67 -12.54 2.92 8.03
CA LEU A 67 -12.34 4.36 8.11
C LEU A 67 -13.57 5.14 7.63
N SER A 68 -14.22 4.66 6.56
CA SER A 68 -15.44 5.26 6.01
C SER A 68 -16.59 5.25 7.01
N ARG A 69 -16.79 4.14 7.75
CA ARG A 69 -17.92 4.01 8.70
C ARG A 69 -17.63 4.67 10.04
N MET A 70 -16.43 4.49 10.54
CA MET A 70 -16.07 4.93 11.89
C MET A 70 -15.86 6.44 11.93
N GLU A 71 -15.23 7.00 10.90
CA GLU A 71 -14.78 8.41 10.90
C GLU A 71 -15.43 9.25 9.79
N GLY A 72 -16.24 8.66 8.91
CA GLY A 72 -16.89 9.38 7.81
C GLY A 72 -15.93 9.87 6.73
N ILE A 73 -14.73 9.28 6.64
CA ILE A 73 -13.70 9.63 5.67
C ILE A 73 -13.63 8.51 4.64
N ILE A 74 -13.81 8.83 3.36
CA ILE A 74 -13.66 7.88 2.26
C ILE A 74 -12.21 7.94 1.74
N PRO A 75 -11.31 7.03 2.15
CA PRO A 75 -9.91 7.07 1.73
C PRO A 75 -9.71 6.55 0.31
N ALA A 76 -8.64 6.95 -0.36
CA ALA A 76 -8.18 6.22 -1.54
C ALA A 76 -7.82 4.76 -1.17
N ILE A 77 -7.97 3.81 -2.10
CA ILE A 77 -7.58 2.40 -1.84
C ILE A 77 -6.08 2.32 -1.53
N GLU A 78 -5.25 3.16 -2.17
CA GLU A 78 -3.83 3.30 -1.87
C GLU A 78 -3.59 3.71 -0.41
N SER A 79 -4.31 4.72 0.08
CA SER A 79 -4.20 5.18 1.48
C SER A 79 -4.71 4.12 2.46
N SER A 80 -5.68 3.31 2.05
CA SER A 80 -6.26 2.25 2.88
C SER A 80 -5.25 1.16 3.23
N HIS A 81 -4.22 0.94 2.40
CA HIS A 81 -3.10 0.06 2.74
C HIS A 81 -2.37 0.55 4.00
N ALA A 82 -2.09 1.86 4.08
CA ALA A 82 -1.44 2.46 5.25
C ALA A 82 -2.32 2.38 6.50
N ILE A 83 -3.64 2.56 6.36
CA ILE A 83 -4.60 2.42 7.47
C ILE A 83 -4.66 0.97 7.95
N ALA A 84 -4.73 0.00 7.05
CA ALA A 84 -4.73 -1.43 7.39
C ALA A 84 -3.49 -1.80 8.22
N TYR A 85 -2.31 -1.38 7.74
CA TYR A 85 -1.06 -1.61 8.47
C TYR A 85 -1.03 -0.86 9.80
N GLY A 86 -1.47 0.40 9.84
CA GLY A 86 -1.53 1.21 11.06
C GLY A 86 -2.42 0.58 12.13
N MET A 87 -3.58 0.01 11.75
CA MET A 87 -4.46 -0.72 12.65
C MET A 87 -3.80 -2.01 13.19
N LYS A 88 -3.08 -2.75 12.34
CA LYS A 88 -2.32 -3.95 12.74
C LYS A 88 -1.21 -3.59 13.72
N LEU A 89 -0.44 -2.54 13.43
CA LEU A 89 0.63 -2.04 14.30
C LEU A 89 0.07 -1.51 15.63
N ALA A 90 -1.03 -0.76 15.61
CA ALA A 90 -1.64 -0.23 16.83
C ALA A 90 -2.03 -1.33 17.82
N ARG A 91 -2.48 -2.50 17.33
CA ARG A 91 -2.82 -3.66 18.18
C ARG A 91 -1.62 -4.26 18.92
N THR A 92 -0.40 -4.06 18.42
CA THR A 92 0.83 -4.54 19.07
C THR A 92 1.45 -3.49 20.00
N MET A 93 0.98 -2.24 19.95
CA MET A 93 1.47 -1.15 20.78
C MET A 93 0.71 -1.09 22.12
N HIS A 94 1.45 -0.94 23.23
CA HIS A 94 0.83 -0.71 24.55
C HIS A 94 0.41 0.76 24.77
N ARG A 95 1.16 1.69 24.16
CA ARG A 95 0.96 3.15 24.29
C ARG A 95 1.65 3.86 23.13
N GLY A 96 1.18 5.05 22.79
CA GLY A 96 1.78 5.92 21.77
C GLY A 96 0.75 6.43 20.78
N ALA A 97 1.23 7.06 19.71
CA ALA A 97 0.42 7.54 18.59
C ALA A 97 1.10 7.14 17.27
N ILE A 98 0.29 6.87 16.25
CA ILE A 98 0.74 6.61 14.88
C ILE A 98 0.22 7.77 14.03
N LEU A 99 1.13 8.47 13.33
CA LEU A 99 0.77 9.44 12.31
C LEU A 99 0.71 8.72 10.97
N MET A 100 -0.45 8.78 10.31
CA MET A 100 -0.67 8.15 9.00
C MET A 100 -0.91 9.20 7.93
N ASN A 101 -0.33 8.99 6.76
CA ASN A 101 -0.56 9.84 5.60
C ASN A 101 -1.78 9.32 4.81
N LEU A 102 -2.86 10.10 4.76
CA LEU A 102 -3.97 9.89 3.85
C LEU A 102 -3.64 10.56 2.51
N SER A 103 -2.92 9.83 1.67
CA SER A 103 -2.38 10.33 0.40
C SER A 103 -3.45 10.79 -0.60
N GLY A 104 -4.70 10.32 -0.48
CA GLY A 104 -5.78 10.73 -1.36
C GLY A 104 -7.18 10.38 -0.86
N ARG A 105 -8.17 10.93 -1.55
CA ARG A 105 -9.61 10.65 -1.35
C ARG A 105 -10.08 9.50 -2.25
N GLY A 106 -11.08 8.75 -1.80
CA GLY A 106 -11.58 7.54 -2.48
C GLY A 106 -12.64 7.77 -3.54
N ASP A 107 -13.00 9.01 -3.87
CA ASP A 107 -14.04 9.32 -4.87
C ASP A 107 -13.80 8.60 -6.21
N LYS A 108 -12.53 8.50 -6.64
CA LYS A 108 -12.14 7.84 -7.89
C LYS A 108 -12.37 6.32 -7.89
N ASP A 109 -12.44 5.73 -6.69
CA ASP A 109 -12.45 4.28 -6.48
C ASP A 109 -13.86 3.74 -6.22
N MET A 110 -14.86 4.62 -6.05
CA MET A 110 -16.19 4.25 -5.59
C MET A 110 -16.92 3.26 -6.51
N ASP A 111 -16.89 3.49 -7.82
CA ASP A 111 -17.54 2.60 -8.78
C ASP A 111 -16.95 1.18 -8.72
N TYR A 112 -15.62 1.09 -8.66
CA TYR A 112 -14.90 -0.16 -8.51
C TYR A 112 -15.24 -0.86 -7.19
N ILE A 113 -15.25 -0.12 -6.08
CA ILE A 113 -15.58 -0.66 -4.76
C ILE A 113 -16.99 -1.23 -4.74
N LEU A 114 -17.98 -0.48 -5.25
CA LEU A 114 -19.37 -0.90 -5.26
C LEU A 114 -19.59 -2.10 -6.20
N GLU A 115 -18.94 -2.13 -7.37
CA GLU A 115 -19.05 -3.24 -8.30
C GLU A 115 -18.42 -4.53 -7.74
N LYS A 116 -17.23 -4.44 -7.13
CA LYS A 116 -16.46 -5.62 -6.69
C LYS A 116 -16.79 -6.10 -5.30
N PHE A 117 -17.05 -5.19 -4.37
CA PHE A 117 -17.21 -5.50 -2.95
C PHE A 117 -18.59 -5.15 -2.39
N GLY A 118 -19.42 -4.47 -3.17
CA GLY A 118 -20.76 -4.05 -2.76
C GLY A 118 -20.75 -3.04 -1.62
N VAL A 119 -21.94 -2.82 -1.07
CA VAL A 119 -22.08 -2.10 0.20
C VAL A 119 -21.96 -3.15 1.30
N ARG A 120 -20.89 -3.08 2.10
CA ARG A 120 -20.79 -3.93 3.30
C ARG A 120 -21.79 -3.44 4.36
N GLU A 121 -22.19 -4.30 5.29
CA GLU A 121 -22.98 -3.88 6.47
C GLU A 121 -22.07 -3.62 7.68
#